data_AF-A0A7M5UBZ7-F1
#
_entry.id   AF-A0A7M5UBZ7-F1
#
_cell.length_a   1.000
_cell.length_b   1.000
_cell.length_c   1.000
_cell.angle_alpha   90.00
_cell.angle_beta   90.00
_cell.angle_gamma   90.00
#
_symmetry.space_group_name_H-M   'P 1'
#
loop_
_entity.id
_entity.type
_entity.pdbx_description
1 polymer ?
#
loop_
_entity_poly.entity_id
_entity_poly.type
_entity_poly.pdbx_seq_one_letter_code
_entity_poly.pdbx_strand_id
1 'polypeptide(L)'
;MAASRDYDHNNTNGYSSSSSNEDEYAGYPFDFLETDFQCIICTMVIRGFTELPCGHAGCKFCIEKWEKQKVACCECQESYDKTKKQESRYNDRKIKHERQARCKQHEQGCTWQGSIADYKDQHRKRCGFRNVRCRLCNQKVAHQEKEGHKLTCTHRLVNCTTCGAQYSFINKKKHEDEECKLPCDYYQYGCHEKVYKPHMERHLANLARRHIELVKSHYDRIVTELVSEKDKKITELNTTVNLQSEHIAELTTQLEVNKIPMATSSSISSPTVKPAVKTKSFLRTPIGLFKKKEDKQQQQATNSLQTTSAKWDEKKIYEIVFKGKTLTFNDVYKILEEKNFKKFGEIFRKNPNIVNSLRGVLGWTFLMRAVDEDRFDVFVHLMEYPHDFSLVDNGGRNVLHFVGRYGTVRYLEKFYQQTIKMLIHGRDEENLTPLHEASYRNKHDVIRWLLAKGADHELKNKHGRRPDEHPLCDGVTKEIFRSFRSS
;
A
#
# COMPACT_ATOMS: atom_id res chain seq x y z
N MET A 1 -30.49 -39.62 13.47
CA MET A 1 -29.27 -40.39 13.12
C MET A 1 -28.12 -39.41 13.10
N ALA A 2 -27.59 -39.07 14.29
CA ALA A 2 -26.29 -39.52 14.83
C ALA A 2 -25.15 -38.57 14.41
N ALA A 3 -24.87 -37.53 15.22
CA ALA A 3 -23.80 -37.44 16.25
C ALA A 3 -22.44 -37.07 15.61
N SER A 4 -21.92 -35.83 15.71
CA SER A 4 -21.18 -35.21 16.84
C SER A 4 -20.18 -36.14 17.52
N ARG A 5 -18.90 -35.71 17.57
CA ARG A 5 -17.70 -36.15 18.34
C ARG A 5 -16.45 -36.06 17.42
N ASP A 6 -15.24 -35.66 17.81
CA ASP A 6 -14.66 -35.24 19.08
C ASP A 6 -13.35 -34.47 18.84
N TYR A 7 -12.95 -33.77 19.89
CA TYR A 7 -11.70 -33.08 20.15
C TYR A 7 -10.48 -34.04 20.27
N ASP A 8 -9.29 -33.45 20.24
CA ASP A 8 -7.98 -33.93 20.74
C ASP A 8 -7.18 -35.00 19.98
N HIS A 9 -5.97 -34.63 19.53
CA HIS A 9 -4.75 -35.04 20.26
C HIS A 9 -3.50 -34.27 19.79
N ASN A 10 -2.75 -33.79 20.78
CA ASN A 10 -1.36 -33.40 20.71
C ASN A 10 -0.53 -34.35 19.84
N ASN A 11 0.30 -33.80 18.95
CA ASN A 11 1.56 -34.46 18.60
C ASN A 11 2.69 -33.43 18.51
N THR A 12 3.14 -33.00 19.68
CA THR A 12 4.52 -32.57 19.92
C THR A 12 5.43 -33.78 19.69
N ASN A 13 5.81 -34.04 18.44
CA ASN A 13 7.03 -34.77 18.10
C ASN A 13 7.34 -34.63 16.61
N GLY A 14 8.27 -33.73 16.32
CA GLY A 14 8.80 -33.48 14.99
C GLY A 14 10.27 -33.12 15.06
N TYR A 15 11.06 -33.85 15.87
CA TYR A 15 12.48 -34.01 15.59
C TYR A 15 12.61 -34.84 14.30
N SER A 16 12.31 -34.23 13.16
CA SER A 16 12.80 -34.70 11.88
C SER A 16 14.27 -34.29 11.80
N SER A 17 15.11 -35.17 12.35
CA SER A 17 16.50 -35.33 11.99
C SER A 17 16.64 -35.16 10.48
N SER A 18 17.11 -33.99 10.07
CA SER A 18 17.67 -33.81 8.74
C SER A 18 18.96 -34.61 8.74
N SER A 19 18.87 -35.86 8.29
CA SER A 19 20.01 -36.68 7.90
C SER A 19 20.76 -35.90 6.81
N SER A 20 21.74 -35.12 7.26
CA SER A 20 22.74 -34.58 6.37
C SER A 20 23.50 -35.75 5.76
N ASN A 21 23.60 -35.78 4.43
CA ASN A 21 24.43 -36.67 3.60
C ASN A 21 25.95 -36.61 3.94
N GLU A 22 26.34 -36.40 5.20
CA GLU A 22 27.74 -36.40 5.64
C GLU A 22 28.33 -37.82 5.71
N ASP A 23 27.51 -38.88 5.65
CA ASP A 23 27.95 -40.27 5.66
C ASP A 23 28.24 -40.85 4.26
N GLU A 24 28.08 -40.04 3.21
CA GLU A 24 28.27 -40.46 1.82
C GLU A 24 29.74 -40.34 1.35
N TYR A 25 30.58 -39.59 2.09
CA TYR A 25 31.95 -39.28 1.70
C TYR A 25 32.98 -39.93 2.63
N ALA A 26 33.96 -40.59 2.01
CA ALA A 26 35.05 -41.26 2.72
C ALA A 26 36.05 -40.27 3.36
N GLY A 27 36.27 -39.10 2.75
CA GLY A 27 37.08 -38.00 3.27
C GLY A 27 36.24 -36.75 3.62
N TYR A 28 36.89 -35.68 4.07
CA TYR A 28 36.22 -34.42 4.40
C TYR A 28 35.90 -33.59 3.14
N PRO A 29 34.62 -33.34 2.80
CA PRO A 29 34.21 -32.60 1.60
C PRO A 29 34.20 -31.09 1.89
N PHE A 30 35.34 -30.54 2.25
CA PHE A 30 35.54 -29.12 2.53
C PHE A 30 36.67 -28.57 1.66
N ASP A 31 36.58 -27.27 1.35
CA ASP A 31 37.66 -26.55 0.68
C ASP A 31 38.68 -26.11 1.73
N PHE A 32 39.67 -26.98 1.97
CA PHE A 32 40.78 -26.66 2.86
C PHE A 32 41.75 -25.67 2.22
N LEU A 33 42.38 -24.84 3.06
CA LEU A 33 43.40 -23.90 2.59
C LEU A 33 44.76 -24.58 2.41
N GLU A 34 44.98 -25.67 3.13
CA GLU A 34 46.21 -26.45 3.13
C GLU A 34 45.93 -27.82 2.51
N THR A 35 46.92 -28.37 1.79
CA THR A 35 46.79 -29.61 1.01
C THR A 35 47.43 -30.82 1.69
N ASP A 36 47.88 -30.70 2.94
CA ASP A 36 48.41 -31.82 3.69
C ASP A 36 47.30 -32.70 4.27
N PHE A 37 47.64 -33.91 4.70
CA PHE A 37 46.68 -34.95 5.10
C PHE A 37 45.70 -35.36 3.99
N GLN A 38 46.14 -35.44 2.74
CA GLN A 38 45.34 -35.99 1.64
C GLN A 38 45.35 -37.51 1.66
N CYS A 39 44.19 -38.10 1.39
CA CYS A 39 44.05 -39.54 1.29
C CYS A 39 44.59 -40.04 -0.04
N ILE A 40 45.48 -41.04 0.01
CA ILE A 40 46.03 -41.72 -1.17
C ILE A 40 44.99 -42.40 -2.09
N ILE A 41 43.73 -42.58 -1.63
CA ILE A 41 42.67 -43.24 -2.41
C ILE A 41 41.65 -42.22 -2.92
N CYS A 42 41.05 -41.43 -2.04
CA CYS A 42 39.98 -40.51 -2.42
C CYS A 42 40.44 -39.08 -2.67
N THR A 43 41.74 -38.79 -2.53
CA THR A 43 42.42 -37.48 -2.71
C THR A 43 41.91 -36.32 -1.85
N MET A 44 40.80 -36.49 -1.14
CA MET A 44 40.26 -35.58 -0.14
C MET A 44 41.08 -35.60 1.16
N VAL A 45 40.93 -34.56 1.98
CA VAL A 45 41.51 -34.55 3.34
C VAL A 45 40.98 -35.71 4.16
N ILE A 46 41.89 -36.40 4.84
CA ILE A 46 41.68 -37.66 5.51
C ILE A 46 40.63 -37.54 6.63
N ARG A 47 39.64 -38.45 6.62
CA ARG A 47 38.66 -38.63 7.71
C ARG A 47 38.89 -39.98 8.36
N GLY A 48 39.23 -39.97 9.65
CA GLY A 48 39.69 -41.17 10.36
C GLY A 48 41.08 -41.54 9.85
N PHE A 49 42.11 -40.88 10.38
CA PHE A 49 43.48 -41.02 9.92
C PHE A 49 44.00 -42.43 10.14
N THR A 50 44.31 -43.13 9.05
CA THR A 50 44.89 -44.46 9.06
C THR A 50 46.15 -44.47 8.20
N GLU A 51 47.27 -44.82 8.83
CA GLU A 51 48.58 -44.93 8.20
C GLU A 51 48.96 -46.39 8.01
N LEU A 52 49.44 -46.72 6.81
CA LEU A 52 49.95 -48.04 6.48
C LEU A 52 51.42 -48.16 6.92
N PRO A 53 51.97 -49.37 7.11
CA PRO A 53 53.36 -49.55 7.54
C PRO A 53 54.41 -48.91 6.63
N CYS A 54 54.08 -48.70 5.35
CA CYS A 54 54.90 -47.97 4.38
C CYS A 54 54.88 -46.44 4.54
N GLY A 55 54.16 -45.89 5.53
CA GLY A 55 54.02 -44.45 5.80
C GLY A 55 52.90 -43.73 5.01
N HIS A 56 52.37 -44.34 3.95
CA HIS A 56 51.23 -43.79 3.21
C HIS A 56 49.95 -43.81 4.05
N ALA A 57 49.22 -42.69 4.04
CA ALA A 57 48.03 -42.50 4.87
C ALA A 57 46.75 -42.25 4.05
N GLY A 58 45.61 -42.66 4.61
CA GLY A 58 44.31 -42.51 3.98
C GLY A 58 43.16 -42.47 4.98
N CYS A 59 41.95 -42.20 4.47
CA CYS A 59 40.72 -42.33 5.24
C CYS A 59 40.53 -43.79 5.66
N LYS A 60 40.16 -44.01 6.93
CA LYS A 60 39.86 -45.34 7.48
C LYS A 60 38.94 -46.14 6.56
N PHE A 61 37.82 -45.53 6.15
CA PHE A 61 36.86 -46.15 5.25
C PHE A 61 37.46 -46.51 3.88
N CYS A 62 38.31 -45.65 3.30
CA CYS A 62 38.97 -45.92 2.02
C CYS A 62 39.91 -47.13 2.12
N ILE A 63 40.76 -47.14 3.15
CA ILE A 63 41.73 -48.22 3.36
C ILE A 63 41.00 -49.53 3.63
N GLU A 64 40.02 -49.55 4.53
CA GLU A 64 39.22 -50.76 4.82
C GLU A 64 38.46 -51.28 3.59
N LYS A 65 37.98 -50.39 2.71
CA LYS A 65 37.32 -50.78 1.45
C LYS A 65 38.33 -51.37 0.46
N TRP A 66 39.51 -50.78 0.33
CA TRP A 66 40.58 -51.26 -0.54
C TRP A 66 41.14 -52.62 -0.07
N GLU A 67 41.31 -52.80 1.23
CA GLU A 67 41.76 -54.04 1.87
C GLU A 67 40.88 -55.27 1.58
N LYS A 68 39.62 -55.06 1.14
CA LYS A 68 38.73 -56.14 0.69
C LYS A 68 39.10 -56.65 -0.70
N GLN A 69 39.74 -55.83 -1.52
CA GLN A 69 40.19 -56.17 -2.86
C GLN A 69 41.64 -56.67 -2.84
N LYS A 70 42.53 -55.92 -2.18
CA LYS A 70 43.96 -56.22 -2.13
C LYS A 70 44.56 -55.70 -0.83
N VAL A 71 45.32 -56.55 -0.14
CA VAL A 71 46.06 -56.17 1.07
C VAL A 71 47.45 -55.65 0.69
N ALA A 72 47.46 -54.48 0.04
CA ALA A 72 48.67 -53.78 -0.36
C ALA A 72 48.40 -52.27 -0.44
N CYS A 73 49.43 -51.45 -0.27
CA CYS A 73 49.31 -50.00 -0.45
C CYS A 73 48.93 -49.67 -1.89
N CYS A 74 47.97 -48.77 -2.12
CA CYS A 74 47.57 -48.39 -3.47
C CYS A 74 48.63 -47.53 -4.18
N GLU A 75 49.49 -46.85 -3.43
CA GLU A 75 50.53 -45.96 -3.96
C GLU A 75 51.82 -46.74 -4.28
N CYS A 76 52.43 -47.38 -3.27
CA CYS A 76 53.70 -48.10 -3.45
C CYS A 76 53.56 -49.60 -3.75
N GLN A 77 52.33 -50.15 -3.73
CA GLN A 77 52.05 -51.57 -3.99
C GLN A 77 52.67 -52.57 -3.00
N GLU A 78 53.28 -52.12 -1.92
CA GLU A 78 53.82 -52.97 -0.85
C GLU A 78 52.69 -53.70 -0.11
N SER A 79 52.83 -55.02 0.03
CA SER A 79 51.96 -55.84 0.87
C SER A 79 52.28 -55.62 2.35
N TYR A 80 51.26 -55.73 3.21
CA TYR A 80 51.42 -55.49 4.64
C TYR A 80 50.48 -56.35 5.49
N ASP A 81 50.82 -56.48 6.76
CA ASP A 81 49.94 -57.09 7.77
C ASP A 81 48.93 -56.04 8.27
N LYS A 82 47.63 -56.36 8.13
CA LYS A 82 46.52 -55.49 8.56
C LYS A 82 46.58 -55.08 10.02
N THR A 83 47.23 -55.87 10.88
CA THR A 83 47.39 -55.55 12.31
C THR A 83 48.38 -54.42 12.57
N LYS A 84 49.26 -54.12 11.61
CA LYS A 84 50.32 -53.10 11.73
C LYS A 84 49.91 -51.71 11.26
N LYS A 85 48.68 -51.53 10.74
CA LYS A 85 48.17 -50.19 10.39
C LYS A 85 47.93 -49.36 11.66
N GLN A 86 48.21 -48.07 11.61
CA GLN A 86 48.12 -47.19 12.76
C GLN A 86 47.00 -46.16 12.56
N GLU A 87 46.08 -46.10 13.53
CA GLU A 87 45.09 -45.02 13.62
C GLU A 87 45.64 -43.92 14.53
N SER A 88 45.62 -42.67 14.06
CA SER A 88 46.16 -41.54 14.84
C SER A 88 45.05 -40.57 15.27
N ARG A 89 44.63 -40.72 16.53
CA ARG A 89 43.72 -39.76 17.18
C ARG A 89 44.28 -38.34 17.22
N TYR A 90 45.61 -38.22 17.29
CA TYR A 90 46.31 -36.94 17.23
C TYR A 90 46.11 -36.26 15.87
N ASN A 91 46.39 -36.97 14.77
CA ASN A 91 46.20 -36.42 13.42
C ASN A 91 44.71 -36.13 13.15
N ASP A 92 43.79 -36.98 13.62
CA ASP A 92 42.35 -36.70 13.53
C ASP A 92 41.95 -35.41 14.27
N ARG A 93 42.52 -35.16 15.46
CA ARG A 93 42.26 -33.92 16.22
C ARG A 93 42.86 -32.72 15.50
N LYS A 94 44.08 -32.85 14.99
CA LYS A 94 44.78 -31.82 14.20
C LYS A 94 43.99 -31.43 12.95
N ILE A 95 43.53 -32.42 12.17
CA ILE A 95 42.69 -32.20 10.99
C ILE A 95 41.36 -31.49 11.37
N LYS A 96 40.74 -31.86 12.49
CA LYS A 96 39.44 -31.30 12.90
C LYS A 96 39.52 -29.89 13.48
N HIS A 97 40.55 -29.59 14.26
CA HIS A 97 40.61 -28.38 15.10
C HIS A 97 41.65 -27.36 14.63
N GLU A 98 42.73 -27.79 14.00
CA GLU A 98 43.82 -26.89 13.60
C GLU A 98 43.73 -26.51 12.13
N ARG A 99 43.27 -27.42 11.26
CA ARG A 99 43.17 -27.15 9.82
C ARG A 99 42.03 -26.21 9.50
N GLN A 100 42.33 -25.22 8.66
CA GLN A 100 41.37 -24.22 8.23
C GLN A 100 40.70 -24.64 6.92
N ALA A 101 39.37 -24.61 6.95
CA ALA A 101 38.49 -24.84 5.82
C ALA A 101 37.60 -23.63 5.57
N ARG A 102 37.21 -23.43 4.32
CA ARG A 102 36.19 -22.45 3.93
C ARG A 102 34.79 -23.06 4.00
N CYS A 103 33.79 -22.19 4.15
CA CYS A 103 32.40 -22.60 4.09
C CYS A 103 32.06 -23.20 2.72
N LYS A 104 31.20 -24.22 2.68
CA LYS A 104 30.68 -24.82 1.42
C LYS A 104 29.93 -23.81 0.53
N GLN A 105 29.56 -22.65 1.07
CA GLN A 105 28.87 -21.58 0.36
C GLN A 105 29.80 -20.39 0.08
N HIS A 106 31.13 -20.60 0.09
CA HIS A 106 32.08 -19.51 -0.13
C HIS A 106 31.95 -18.88 -1.52
N GLU A 107 31.70 -19.69 -2.56
CA GLU A 107 31.42 -19.21 -3.92
C GLU A 107 30.15 -18.35 -4.00
N GLN A 108 29.20 -18.56 -3.08
CA GLN A 108 27.96 -17.79 -2.97
C GLN A 108 28.13 -16.53 -2.11
N GLY A 109 29.35 -16.25 -1.63
CA GLY A 109 29.67 -15.04 -0.85
C GLY A 109 29.91 -15.26 0.63
N CYS A 110 29.89 -16.50 1.14
CA CYS A 110 30.24 -16.76 2.55
C CYS A 110 31.75 -16.62 2.78
N THR A 111 32.15 -15.65 3.60
CA THR A 111 33.58 -15.38 3.89
C THR A 111 34.14 -16.19 5.07
N TRP A 112 33.36 -17.11 5.66
CA TRP A 112 33.81 -17.84 6.83
C TRP A 112 34.93 -18.82 6.49
N GLN A 113 35.94 -18.81 7.36
CA GLN A 113 37.09 -19.68 7.39
C GLN A 113 37.35 -20.08 8.84
N GLY A 114 37.64 -21.36 9.08
CA GLY A 114 37.92 -21.86 10.42
C GLY A 114 38.05 -23.38 10.47
N SER A 115 38.08 -23.94 11.67
CA SER A 115 38.24 -25.38 11.85
C SER A 115 36.96 -26.17 11.50
N ILE A 116 37.09 -27.46 11.18
CA ILE A 116 35.94 -28.33 10.94
C ILE A 116 35.04 -28.41 12.18
N ALA A 117 35.62 -28.42 13.37
CA ALA A 117 34.89 -28.41 14.63
C ALA A 117 34.01 -27.15 14.76
N ASP A 118 34.62 -25.97 14.55
CA ASP A 118 33.89 -24.69 14.60
C ASP A 118 32.82 -24.60 13.51
N TYR A 119 33.10 -25.15 12.33
CA TYR A 119 32.12 -25.23 11.25
C TYR A 119 30.86 -25.97 11.71
N LYS A 120 31.02 -27.15 12.31
CA LYS A 120 29.91 -28.02 12.71
C LYS A 120 29.12 -27.43 13.88
N ASP A 121 29.81 -26.90 14.87
CA ASP A 121 29.18 -26.46 16.12
C ASP A 121 28.53 -25.08 16.00
N GLN A 122 29.20 -24.16 15.32
CA GLN A 122 28.80 -22.74 15.33
C GLN A 122 28.36 -22.26 13.95
N HIS A 123 29.21 -22.43 12.94
CA HIS A 123 29.00 -21.76 11.65
C HIS A 123 27.84 -22.36 10.84
N ARG A 124 27.74 -23.69 10.73
CA ARG A 124 26.72 -24.38 9.92
C ARG A 124 25.30 -23.91 10.23
N LYS A 125 24.99 -23.69 11.52
CA LYS A 125 23.67 -23.24 11.98
C LYS A 125 23.45 -21.73 11.84
N ARG A 126 24.52 -20.93 11.75
CA ARG A 126 24.47 -19.46 11.74
C ARG A 126 24.72 -18.85 10.37
N CYS A 127 25.32 -19.60 9.45
CA CYS A 127 25.64 -19.16 8.09
C CYS A 127 24.41 -18.57 7.38
N GLY A 128 24.49 -17.30 6.97
CA GLY A 128 23.42 -16.61 6.25
C GLY A 128 23.19 -17.16 4.85
N PHE A 129 24.23 -17.73 4.23
CA PHE A 129 24.19 -18.35 2.91
C PHE A 129 23.73 -19.82 2.94
N ARG A 130 23.50 -20.41 4.12
CA ARG A 130 23.07 -21.81 4.21
C ARG A 130 21.74 -22.00 3.48
N ASN A 131 21.64 -23.09 2.73
CA ASN A 131 20.43 -23.43 2.01
C ASN A 131 19.32 -23.88 2.96
N VAL A 132 18.18 -23.21 2.90
CA VAL A 132 16.93 -23.61 3.57
C VAL A 132 15.84 -23.83 2.54
N ARG A 133 14.92 -24.75 2.81
CA ARG A 133 13.78 -25.00 1.91
C ARG A 133 12.57 -24.15 2.30
N CYS A 134 11.94 -23.52 1.33
CA CYS A 134 10.65 -22.88 1.53
C CYS A 134 9.57 -23.92 1.85
N ARG A 135 8.74 -23.69 2.86
CA ARG A 135 7.68 -24.64 3.25
C ARG A 135 6.53 -24.73 2.26
N LEU A 136 6.39 -23.72 1.39
CA LEU A 136 5.25 -23.61 0.47
C LEU A 136 5.60 -24.11 -0.93
N CYS A 137 6.74 -23.69 -1.50
CA CYS A 137 7.18 -24.09 -2.84
C CYS A 137 8.35 -25.09 -2.86
N ASN A 138 8.90 -25.47 -1.70
CA ASN A 138 10.04 -26.38 -1.55
C ASN A 138 11.36 -25.92 -2.23
N GLN A 139 11.42 -24.71 -2.77
CA GLN A 139 12.64 -24.16 -3.36
C GLN A 139 13.72 -23.96 -2.30
N LYS A 140 14.97 -24.26 -2.67
CA LYS A 140 16.16 -23.97 -1.84
C LYS A 140 16.50 -22.49 -1.99
N VAL A 141 16.58 -21.79 -0.87
CA VAL A 141 16.94 -20.36 -0.81
C VAL A 141 18.02 -20.15 0.25
N ALA A 142 18.86 -19.13 0.07
CA ALA A 142 19.79 -18.73 1.12
C ALA A 142 19.01 -18.26 2.35
N HIS A 143 19.46 -18.62 3.55
CA HIS A 143 18.76 -18.27 4.79
C HIS A 143 18.54 -16.75 4.95
N GLN A 144 19.51 -15.93 4.54
CA GLN A 144 19.41 -14.47 4.59
C GLN A 144 18.35 -13.91 3.64
N GLU A 145 18.05 -14.60 2.54
CA GLU A 145 17.04 -14.20 1.55
C GLU A 145 15.66 -14.79 1.86
N LYS A 146 15.54 -15.61 2.90
CA LYS A 146 14.30 -16.32 3.26
C LYS A 146 13.13 -15.36 3.43
N GLU A 147 13.33 -14.21 4.07
CA GLU A 147 12.27 -13.22 4.27
C GLU A 147 11.86 -12.54 2.95
N GLY A 148 12.83 -12.26 2.07
CA GLY A 148 12.54 -11.77 0.71
C GLY A 148 11.78 -12.78 -0.13
N HIS A 149 12.19 -14.05 -0.08
CA HIS A 149 11.50 -15.14 -0.77
C HIS A 149 10.05 -15.32 -0.29
N LYS A 150 9.73 -15.16 0.99
CA LYS A 150 8.33 -15.26 1.47
C LYS A 150 7.40 -14.29 0.73
N LEU A 151 7.89 -13.09 0.39
CA LEU A 151 7.13 -12.06 -0.30
C LEU A 151 6.96 -12.36 -1.79
N THR A 152 7.97 -12.99 -2.42
CA THR A 152 7.97 -13.30 -3.86
C THR A 152 7.54 -14.73 -4.19
N CYS A 153 7.38 -15.60 -3.19
CA CYS A 153 7.01 -17.00 -3.36
C CYS A 153 5.68 -17.11 -4.11
N THR A 154 5.65 -17.90 -5.17
CA THR A 154 4.47 -18.15 -6.00
C THR A 154 3.40 -18.96 -5.26
N HIS A 155 3.80 -19.74 -4.26
CA HIS A 155 2.90 -20.50 -3.38
C HIS A 155 2.53 -19.74 -2.10
N ARG A 156 2.89 -18.44 -1.97
CA ARG A 156 2.48 -17.65 -0.81
C ARG A 156 0.96 -17.54 -0.75
N LEU A 157 0.41 -17.55 0.45
CA LEU A 157 -1.02 -17.36 0.67
C LEU A 157 -1.39 -15.89 0.52
N VAL A 158 -2.46 -15.63 -0.23
CA VAL A 158 -3.05 -14.32 -0.41
C VAL A 158 -4.54 -14.40 -0.15
N ASN A 159 -5.13 -13.29 0.27
CA ASN A 159 -6.58 -13.19 0.52
C ASN A 159 -7.25 -12.60 -0.72
N CYS A 160 -8.37 -13.18 -1.13
CA CYS A 160 -9.25 -12.57 -2.12
C CYS A 160 -9.84 -11.28 -1.57
N THR A 161 -9.66 -10.17 -2.27
CA THR A 161 -10.28 -8.88 -1.89
C THR A 161 -11.79 -8.88 -2.03
N THR A 162 -12.32 -9.80 -2.84
CA THR A 162 -13.75 -9.82 -3.17
C THR A 162 -14.53 -10.80 -2.30
N CYS A 163 -14.04 -12.04 -2.11
CA CYS A 163 -14.73 -13.04 -1.31
C CYS A 163 -14.09 -13.32 0.06
N GLY A 164 -12.89 -12.79 0.32
CA GLY A 164 -12.15 -13.00 1.57
C GLY A 164 -11.44 -14.35 1.72
N ALA A 165 -11.62 -15.30 0.78
CA ALA A 165 -10.99 -16.61 0.85
C ALA A 165 -9.46 -16.54 0.70
N GLN A 166 -8.73 -17.41 1.39
CA GLN A 166 -7.28 -17.53 1.24
C GLN A 166 -6.94 -18.57 0.17
N TYR A 167 -5.98 -18.25 -0.70
CA TYR A 167 -5.49 -19.16 -1.73
C TYR A 167 -4.01 -18.92 -2.04
N SER A 168 -3.34 -19.87 -2.70
CA SER A 168 -1.95 -19.71 -3.14
C SER A 168 -1.87 -18.74 -4.32
N PHE A 169 -0.91 -17.81 -4.33
CA PHE A 169 -0.80 -16.78 -5.37
C PHE A 169 -0.79 -17.33 -6.81
N ILE A 170 -0.18 -18.49 -7.05
CA ILE A 170 -0.19 -19.18 -8.34
C ILE A 170 -1.60 -19.53 -8.84
N ASN A 171 -2.54 -19.76 -7.91
CA ASN A 171 -3.93 -20.09 -8.20
C ASN A 171 -4.83 -18.85 -8.33
N LYS A 172 -4.27 -17.63 -8.39
CA LYS A 172 -5.05 -16.39 -8.47
C LYS A 172 -6.08 -16.39 -9.60
N LYS A 173 -5.66 -16.71 -10.83
CA LYS A 173 -6.56 -16.75 -11.98
C LYS A 173 -7.66 -17.79 -11.81
N LYS A 174 -7.29 -19.02 -11.43
CA LYS A 174 -8.24 -20.10 -11.17
C LYS A 174 -9.29 -19.70 -10.11
N HIS A 175 -8.84 -19.06 -9.03
CA HIS A 175 -9.76 -18.56 -8.02
C HIS A 175 -10.70 -17.50 -8.60
N GLU A 176 -10.18 -16.48 -9.28
CA GLU A 176 -10.97 -15.38 -9.86
C GLU A 176 -12.00 -15.86 -10.90
N ASP A 177 -11.67 -16.89 -11.67
CA ASP A 177 -12.50 -17.37 -12.77
C ASP A 177 -13.47 -18.50 -12.37
N GLU A 178 -13.08 -19.40 -11.47
CA GLU A 178 -13.83 -20.64 -11.21
C GLU A 178 -14.34 -20.79 -9.77
N GLU A 179 -13.66 -20.23 -8.77
CA GLU A 179 -13.93 -20.52 -7.34
C GLU A 179 -14.46 -19.29 -6.57
N CYS A 180 -14.27 -18.08 -7.11
CA CYS A 180 -14.66 -16.83 -6.46
C CYS A 180 -16.14 -16.54 -6.70
N LYS A 181 -16.94 -16.63 -5.64
CA LYS A 181 -18.34 -16.19 -5.65
C LYS A 181 -18.43 -14.71 -5.35
N LEU A 182 -19.01 -13.97 -6.28
CA LEU A 182 -19.27 -12.54 -6.19
C LEU A 182 -20.69 -12.29 -5.69
N PRO A 183 -20.93 -11.28 -4.84
CA PRO A 183 -22.30 -10.85 -4.54
C PRO A 183 -22.99 -10.39 -5.84
N CYS A 184 -24.29 -10.64 -5.94
CA CYS A 184 -25.10 -10.12 -7.04
C CYS A 184 -25.04 -8.59 -7.11
N ASP A 185 -25.09 -8.02 -8.32
CA ASP A 185 -25.12 -6.57 -8.56
C ASP A 185 -26.30 -5.86 -7.85
N TYR A 186 -27.36 -6.62 -7.54
CA TYR A 186 -28.55 -6.15 -6.82
C TYR A 186 -28.51 -6.43 -5.31
N TYR A 187 -27.35 -6.77 -4.74
CA TYR A 187 -27.20 -7.06 -3.31
C TYR A 187 -27.71 -5.93 -2.42
N GLN A 188 -27.38 -4.68 -2.74
CA GLN A 188 -27.83 -3.50 -2.01
C GLN A 188 -29.36 -3.27 -2.05
N TYR A 189 -30.04 -3.84 -3.05
CA TYR A 189 -31.49 -3.78 -3.19
C TYR A 189 -32.20 -5.00 -2.58
N GLY A 190 -31.44 -5.96 -2.02
CA GLY A 190 -31.97 -7.12 -1.29
C GLY A 190 -31.69 -8.50 -1.92
N CYS A 191 -30.95 -8.57 -3.03
CA CYS A 191 -30.55 -9.86 -3.61
C CYS A 191 -29.27 -10.41 -2.98
N HIS A 192 -29.39 -11.24 -1.95
CA HIS A 192 -28.25 -11.76 -1.18
C HIS A 192 -27.51 -12.94 -1.82
N GLU A 193 -27.80 -13.25 -3.09
CA GLU A 193 -27.20 -14.36 -3.81
C GLU A 193 -25.72 -14.09 -4.13
N LYS A 194 -24.89 -15.12 -3.96
CA LYS A 194 -23.47 -15.10 -4.32
C LYS A 194 -23.21 -16.06 -5.46
N VAL A 195 -22.73 -15.55 -6.59
CA VAL A 195 -22.68 -16.25 -7.86
C VAL A 195 -21.24 -16.24 -8.40
N TYR A 196 -20.82 -17.34 -9.01
CA TYR A 196 -19.53 -17.36 -9.72
C TYR A 196 -19.56 -16.37 -10.88
N LYS A 197 -18.45 -15.69 -11.12
CA LYS A 197 -18.32 -14.68 -12.18
C LYS A 197 -18.87 -15.14 -13.54
N PRO A 198 -18.60 -16.36 -14.05
CA PRO A 198 -19.14 -16.82 -15.34
C PRO A 198 -20.66 -17.03 -15.34
N HIS A 199 -21.28 -17.19 -14.18
CA HIS A 199 -22.72 -17.44 -14.04
C HIS A 199 -23.50 -16.17 -13.70
N MET A 200 -22.85 -15.03 -13.49
CA MET A 200 -23.51 -13.78 -13.10
C MET A 200 -24.51 -13.34 -14.16
N GLU A 201 -24.12 -13.36 -15.43
CA GLU A 201 -24.99 -12.97 -16.55
C GLU A 201 -26.28 -13.80 -16.60
N ARG A 202 -26.15 -15.13 -16.46
CA ARG A 202 -27.31 -16.03 -16.39
C ARG A 202 -28.18 -15.79 -15.15
N HIS A 203 -27.57 -15.52 -14.00
CA HIS A 203 -28.31 -15.18 -12.77
C HIS A 203 -29.12 -13.88 -12.95
N LEU A 204 -28.49 -12.84 -13.50
CA LEU A 204 -29.13 -11.56 -13.77
C LEU A 204 -30.28 -11.69 -14.77
N ALA A 205 -30.10 -12.49 -15.84
CA ALA A 205 -31.14 -12.75 -16.83
C ALA A 205 -32.34 -13.50 -16.22
N ASN A 206 -32.10 -14.57 -15.48
CA ASN A 206 -33.16 -15.39 -14.89
C ASN A 206 -33.96 -14.66 -13.81
N LEU A 207 -33.33 -13.75 -13.07
CA LEU A 207 -33.96 -12.99 -12.00
C LEU A 207 -34.25 -11.53 -12.38
N ALA A 208 -34.15 -11.16 -13.66
CA ALA A 208 -34.30 -9.78 -14.12
C ALA A 208 -35.58 -9.11 -13.59
N ARG A 209 -36.72 -9.82 -13.66
CA ARG A 209 -38.00 -9.32 -13.14
C ARG A 209 -37.96 -9.08 -11.63
N ARG A 210 -37.44 -10.03 -10.86
CA ARG A 210 -37.29 -9.92 -9.41
C ARG A 210 -36.35 -8.78 -9.03
N HIS A 211 -35.24 -8.60 -9.75
CA HIS A 211 -34.30 -7.51 -9.53
C HIS A 211 -34.94 -6.14 -9.79
N ILE A 212 -35.73 -5.99 -10.86
CA ILE A 212 -36.50 -4.78 -11.14
C ILE A 212 -37.52 -4.50 -10.03
N GLU A 213 -38.22 -5.53 -9.54
CA GLU A 213 -39.17 -5.40 -8.43
C GLU A 213 -38.48 -4.96 -7.13
N LEU A 214 -37.28 -5.47 -6.83
CA LEU A 214 -36.47 -5.04 -5.69
C LEU A 214 -36.05 -3.56 -5.80
N VAL A 215 -35.59 -3.13 -6.98
CA VAL A 215 -35.24 -1.72 -7.23
C VAL A 215 -36.47 -0.82 -7.11
N LYS A 216 -37.60 -1.25 -7.67
CA LYS A 216 -38.87 -0.52 -7.57
C LYS A 216 -39.30 -0.37 -6.11
N SER A 217 -39.31 -1.45 -5.34
CA SER A 217 -39.67 -1.42 -3.92
C SER A 217 -38.73 -0.51 -3.11
N HIS A 218 -37.43 -0.54 -3.41
CA HIS A 218 -36.45 0.35 -2.79
C HIS A 218 -36.75 1.82 -3.10
N TYR A 219 -37.07 2.13 -4.36
CA TYR A 219 -37.42 3.48 -4.79
C TYR A 219 -38.76 3.95 -4.20
N ASP A 220 -39.79 3.10 -4.19
CA ASP A 220 -41.10 3.39 -3.61
C ASP A 220 -40.99 3.73 -2.11
N ARG A 221 -40.12 3.02 -1.38
CA ARG A 221 -39.83 3.34 0.03
C ARG A 221 -39.17 4.71 0.18
N ILE A 222 -38.18 5.03 -0.64
CA ILE A 222 -37.51 6.34 -0.63
C ILE A 222 -38.50 7.46 -0.97
N VAL A 223 -39.33 7.28 -1.99
CA VAL A 223 -40.34 8.27 -2.38
C VAL A 223 -41.34 8.50 -1.25
N THR A 224 -41.82 7.43 -0.61
CA THR A 224 -42.75 7.52 0.52
C THR A 224 -42.14 8.28 1.70
N GLU A 225 -40.87 8.03 2.02
CA GLU A 225 -40.14 8.74 3.07
C GLU A 225 -39.98 10.24 2.74
N LEU A 226 -39.63 10.58 1.49
CA LEU A 226 -39.48 11.97 1.04
C LEU A 226 -40.82 12.73 1.03
N VAL A 227 -41.90 12.07 0.63
CA VAL A 227 -43.26 12.67 0.67
C VAL A 227 -43.65 12.94 2.12
N SER A 228 -43.48 11.97 3.01
CA SER A 228 -43.77 12.14 4.45
C SER A 228 -42.95 13.28 5.09
N GLU A 229 -41.66 13.41 4.75
CA GLU A 229 -40.84 14.53 5.23
C GLU A 229 -41.32 15.89 4.70
N LYS A 230 -41.74 15.95 3.42
CA LYS A 230 -42.31 17.18 2.85
C LYS A 230 -43.62 17.58 3.52
N ASP A 231 -44.52 16.64 3.76
CA ASP A 231 -45.83 16.91 4.38
C ASP A 231 -45.68 17.45 5.80
N LYS A 232 -44.73 16.90 6.58
CA LYS A 232 -44.37 17.45 7.90
C LYS A 232 -43.88 18.89 7.79
N LYS A 233 -43.03 19.20 6.82
CA LYS A 233 -42.48 20.56 6.64
C LYS A 233 -43.53 21.57 6.20
N ILE A 234 -44.45 21.16 5.33
CA ILE A 234 -45.59 21.98 4.93
C ILE A 234 -46.46 22.30 6.16
N THR A 235 -46.70 21.31 7.01
CA THR A 235 -47.47 21.50 8.26
C THR A 235 -46.78 22.50 9.19
N GLU A 236 -45.46 22.38 9.40
CA GLU A 236 -44.68 23.33 10.20
C GLU A 236 -44.73 24.77 9.62
N LEU A 237 -44.58 24.92 8.30
CA LEU A 237 -44.66 26.22 7.65
C LEU A 237 -46.05 26.85 7.79
N ASN A 238 -47.12 26.08 7.61
CA ASN A 238 -48.49 26.55 7.76
C ASN A 238 -48.77 27.03 9.19
N THR A 239 -48.28 26.31 10.21
CA THR A 239 -48.41 26.78 11.61
C THR A 239 -47.68 28.10 11.85
N THR A 240 -46.50 28.29 11.26
CA THR A 240 -45.73 29.53 11.38
C THR A 240 -46.44 30.70 10.70
N VAL A 241 -46.99 30.48 9.49
CA VAL A 241 -47.74 31.50 8.74
C VAL A 241 -48.99 31.91 9.50
N ASN A 242 -49.70 30.97 10.12
CA ASN A 242 -50.88 31.27 10.93
C ASN A 242 -50.54 32.15 12.14
N LEU A 243 -49.48 31.81 12.89
CA LEU A 243 -49.01 32.62 14.03
C LEU A 243 -48.58 34.03 13.61
N GLN A 244 -47.92 34.17 12.46
CA GLN A 244 -47.56 35.48 11.93
C GLN A 244 -48.79 36.28 11.50
N SER A 245 -49.79 35.61 10.93
CA SER A 245 -51.05 36.26 10.53
C SER A 245 -51.83 36.77 11.74
N GLU A 246 -51.86 36.00 12.83
CA GLU A 246 -52.46 36.41 14.11
C GLU A 246 -51.72 37.62 14.71
N HIS A 247 -50.39 37.60 14.73
CA HIS A 247 -49.58 38.71 15.23
C HIS A 247 -49.75 40.00 14.39
N ILE A 248 -49.85 39.86 13.05
CA ILE A 248 -50.16 40.99 12.18
C ILE A 248 -51.55 41.55 12.51
N ALA A 249 -52.56 40.70 12.69
CA ALA A 249 -53.91 41.12 13.05
C ALA A 249 -53.94 41.89 14.38
N GLU A 250 -53.19 41.43 15.37
CA GLU A 250 -53.04 42.10 16.67
C GLU A 250 -52.38 43.48 16.53
N LEU A 251 -51.27 43.57 15.79
CA LEU A 251 -50.59 44.85 15.52
C LEU A 251 -51.48 45.84 14.75
N THR A 252 -52.26 45.39 13.77
CA THR A 252 -53.22 46.26 13.07
C THR A 252 -54.31 46.79 14.01
N THR A 253 -54.78 45.96 14.95
CA THR A 253 -55.77 46.38 15.95
C THR A 253 -55.20 47.45 16.88
N GLN A 254 -53.93 47.30 17.30
CA GLN A 254 -53.23 48.29 18.12
C GLN A 254 -52.97 49.61 17.38
N LEU A 255 -52.75 49.57 16.06
CA LEU A 255 -52.61 50.77 15.23
C LEU A 255 -53.94 51.52 15.04
N GLU A 256 -55.07 50.81 15.04
CA GLU A 256 -56.40 51.43 14.94
C GLU A 256 -56.84 52.13 16.22
N VAL A 257 -56.43 51.63 17.40
CA VAL A 257 -56.69 52.27 18.70
C VAL A 257 -55.89 53.57 18.89
N ASN A 258 -54.75 53.74 18.21
CA ASN A 258 -53.85 54.89 18.37
C ASN A 258 -54.12 56.08 17.41
N LYS A 259 -55.24 56.10 16.68
CA LYS A 259 -55.60 57.24 15.81
C LYS A 259 -56.16 58.42 16.64
N ILE A 260 -55.34 59.46 16.84
CA ILE A 260 -55.77 60.81 17.25
C ILE A 260 -56.46 61.49 16.04
N PRO A 261 -57.59 62.20 16.21
CA PRO A 261 -58.29 62.81 15.08
C PRO A 261 -57.62 64.12 14.66
N MET A 262 -57.26 64.25 13.38
CA MET A 262 -57.09 65.55 12.74
C MET A 262 -57.77 65.60 11.37
N ALA A 263 -58.32 66.78 11.12
CA ALA A 263 -59.34 67.11 10.14
C ALA A 263 -58.79 67.37 8.71
N THR A 264 -59.71 67.16 7.76
CA THR A 264 -59.92 67.86 6.47
C THR A 264 -58.72 68.27 5.61
N SER A 265 -58.61 67.71 4.39
CA SER A 265 -58.96 68.43 3.15
C SER A 265 -58.60 67.65 1.86
N SER A 266 -59.57 67.61 0.94
CA SER A 266 -59.45 67.68 -0.53
C SER A 266 -58.61 66.65 -1.32
N SER A 267 -59.36 65.75 -1.98
CA SER A 267 -59.39 65.50 -3.44
C SER A 267 -58.10 65.19 -4.21
N ILE A 268 -58.03 64.02 -4.85
CA ILE A 268 -58.16 63.81 -6.31
C ILE A 268 -57.90 62.31 -6.64
N SER A 269 -58.56 61.89 -7.71
CA SER A 269 -58.79 60.57 -8.33
C SER A 269 -57.62 59.61 -8.58
N SER A 270 -57.98 58.32 -8.57
CA SER A 270 -57.32 57.15 -9.18
C SER A 270 -56.99 57.35 -10.68
N PRO A 271 -56.08 56.53 -11.29
CA PRO A 271 -56.53 55.24 -11.82
C PRO A 271 -55.50 54.08 -11.79
N THR A 272 -56.08 52.87 -11.81
CA THR A 272 -55.55 51.55 -12.16
C THR A 272 -54.99 51.45 -13.58
N VAL A 273 -53.91 50.68 -13.83
CA VAL A 273 -53.71 49.73 -14.98
C VAL A 273 -52.52 48.77 -14.67
N LYS A 274 -52.68 47.45 -14.86
CA LYS A 274 -51.60 46.44 -15.11
C LYS A 274 -51.63 46.05 -16.62
N PRO A 275 -50.78 45.12 -17.12
CA PRO A 275 -49.35 45.19 -17.47
C PRO A 275 -49.12 44.86 -18.98
N ALA A 276 -47.91 44.99 -19.53
CA ALA A 276 -47.58 44.35 -20.82
C ALA A 276 -46.08 44.09 -21.04
N VAL A 277 -45.79 42.85 -21.42
CA VAL A 277 -44.52 42.27 -21.90
C VAL A 277 -44.36 42.56 -23.40
N LYS A 278 -43.12 42.77 -23.90
CA LYS A 278 -42.57 42.15 -25.13
C LYS A 278 -41.11 42.53 -25.42
N THR A 279 -40.26 41.50 -25.31
CA THR A 279 -39.13 41.09 -26.16
C THR A 279 -38.60 41.98 -27.30
N LYS A 280 -37.26 41.99 -27.44
CA LYS A 280 -36.58 41.75 -28.74
C LYS A 280 -35.10 41.33 -28.56
N SER A 281 -34.78 40.20 -29.19
CA SER A 281 -33.47 39.63 -29.47
C SER A 281 -32.72 40.41 -30.55
N PHE A 282 -31.38 40.40 -30.56
CA PHE A 282 -30.58 40.27 -31.79
C PHE A 282 -29.19 39.68 -31.51
N LEU A 283 -28.72 38.92 -32.50
CA LEU A 283 -27.63 37.94 -32.50
C LEU A 283 -26.33 38.50 -33.10
N ARG A 284 -25.22 37.86 -32.68
CA ARG A 284 -24.00 37.47 -33.43
C ARG A 284 -22.75 38.38 -33.47
N THR A 285 -21.67 37.70 -33.07
CA THR A 285 -20.21 37.87 -33.20
C THR A 285 -19.68 38.12 -34.62
N PRO A 286 -18.39 38.51 -34.78
CA PRO A 286 -17.35 37.51 -35.08
C PRO A 286 -15.96 37.71 -34.40
N ILE A 287 -15.42 36.57 -33.93
CA ILE A 287 -14.05 36.01 -34.00
C ILE A 287 -12.84 36.96 -34.24
N GLY A 288 -11.84 36.87 -33.35
CA GLY A 288 -10.44 37.13 -33.70
C GLY A 288 -9.47 37.38 -32.53
N LEU A 289 -8.55 36.43 -32.31
CA LEU A 289 -7.20 36.57 -31.72
C LEU A 289 -6.99 36.46 -30.20
N PHE A 290 -6.54 35.25 -29.85
CA PHE A 290 -5.74 34.85 -28.68
C PHE A 290 -4.57 35.81 -28.38
N LYS A 291 -4.49 36.32 -27.14
CA LYS A 291 -3.33 36.20 -26.24
C LYS A 291 -3.56 36.90 -24.89
N LYS A 292 -3.18 36.18 -23.83
CA LYS A 292 -2.79 36.64 -22.48
C LYS A 292 -3.88 37.28 -21.61
N LYS A 293 -4.43 36.50 -20.66
CA LYS A 293 -4.95 37.01 -19.37
C LYS A 293 -5.24 35.87 -18.39
N GLU A 294 -4.19 35.29 -17.80
CA GLU A 294 -4.31 34.58 -16.52
C GLU A 294 -3.04 34.83 -15.71
N ASP A 295 -2.92 36.07 -15.25
CA ASP A 295 -2.11 36.46 -14.11
C ASP A 295 -2.72 37.78 -13.63
N LYS A 296 -3.25 37.79 -12.39
CA LYS A 296 -4.11 38.81 -11.75
C LYS A 296 -5.60 38.52 -11.76
N GLN A 297 -6.00 37.47 -11.04
CA GLN A 297 -7.17 37.52 -10.17
C GLN A 297 -7.03 36.47 -9.06
N GLN A 298 -6.42 36.87 -7.95
CA GLN A 298 -6.76 36.48 -6.56
C GLN A 298 -5.62 36.88 -5.63
N GLN A 299 -5.39 38.20 -5.53
CA GLN A 299 -4.80 38.77 -4.33
C GLN A 299 -5.65 40.00 -3.98
N GLN A 300 -6.31 39.90 -2.83
CA GLN A 300 -7.00 40.95 -2.06
C GLN A 300 -8.40 41.41 -2.52
N ALA A 301 -9.41 40.73 -1.97
CA ALA A 301 -10.47 41.43 -1.23
C ALA A 301 -10.32 41.09 0.25
N THR A 302 -10.30 42.15 1.04
CA THR A 302 -9.99 42.30 2.46
C THR A 302 -11.08 41.77 3.40
N ASN A 303 -10.64 41.32 4.58
CA ASN A 303 -11.21 41.52 5.92
C ASN A 303 -12.70 41.90 6.04
N SER A 304 -13.46 41.04 6.72
CA SER A 304 -14.38 41.31 7.85
C SER A 304 -15.63 40.43 7.80
N LEU A 305 -15.48 39.16 8.16
CA LEU A 305 -16.52 38.42 8.87
C LEU A 305 -15.84 37.65 10.01
N GLN A 306 -15.68 38.32 11.16
CA GLN A 306 -15.98 37.60 12.39
C GLN A 306 -17.45 37.19 12.28
N THR A 307 -17.69 35.94 11.89
CA THR A 307 -18.97 35.28 12.12
C THR A 307 -18.64 33.93 12.73
N THR A 308 -18.80 33.90 14.05
CA THR A 308 -19.19 32.77 14.89
C THR A 308 -18.60 31.41 14.52
N SER A 309 -17.90 30.84 15.50
CA SER A 309 -17.71 29.40 15.67
C SER A 309 -19.06 28.69 15.47
N ALA A 310 -19.41 28.39 14.21
CA ALA A 310 -20.54 27.56 13.86
C ALA A 310 -20.07 26.13 14.07
N LYS A 311 -20.12 25.72 15.34
CA LYS A 311 -20.02 24.34 15.77
C LYS A 311 -20.90 23.50 14.84
N TRP A 312 -20.28 22.54 14.15
CA TRP A 312 -20.95 21.78 13.10
C TRP A 312 -22.10 20.97 13.68
N ASP A 313 -23.26 21.05 13.02
CA ASP A 313 -24.53 20.52 13.49
C ASP A 313 -24.50 18.99 13.45
N GLU A 314 -24.40 18.36 14.64
CA GLU A 314 -24.36 16.90 14.83
C GLU A 314 -25.54 16.18 14.12
N LYS A 315 -26.66 16.89 13.92
CA LYS A 315 -27.84 16.41 13.20
C LYS A 315 -27.55 16.11 11.73
N LYS A 316 -26.73 16.95 11.07
CA LYS A 316 -26.35 16.80 9.66
C LYS A 316 -25.43 15.59 9.45
N ILE A 317 -24.57 15.30 10.44
CA ILE A 317 -23.70 14.12 10.47
C ILE A 317 -24.52 12.84 10.65
N TYR A 318 -25.53 12.86 11.53
CA TYR A 318 -26.42 11.71 11.73
C TYR A 318 -27.18 11.38 10.45
N GLU A 319 -27.68 12.38 9.71
CA GLU A 319 -28.36 12.16 8.43
C GLU A 319 -27.42 11.59 7.35
N ILE A 320 -26.18 12.08 7.25
CA ILE A 320 -25.23 11.59 6.23
C ILE A 320 -24.71 10.18 6.56
N VAL A 321 -24.41 9.91 7.83
CA VAL A 321 -23.78 8.64 8.28
C VAL A 321 -24.81 7.53 8.55
N PHE A 322 -26.06 7.87 8.84
CA PHE A 322 -27.10 6.89 9.21
C PHE A 322 -28.38 6.92 8.35
N LYS A 323 -28.69 7.97 7.56
CA LYS A 323 -29.84 7.95 6.60
C LYS A 323 -29.47 7.56 5.15
N GLY A 324 -28.23 7.13 4.87
CA GLY A 324 -27.89 6.52 3.57
C GLY A 324 -27.67 7.48 2.40
N LYS A 325 -27.27 8.74 2.64
CA LYS A 325 -26.72 9.59 1.58
C LYS A 325 -25.30 9.15 1.23
N THR A 326 -24.97 9.09 -0.06
CA THR A 326 -23.61 8.81 -0.54
C THR A 326 -22.65 9.88 -0.03
N LEU A 327 -21.69 9.49 0.81
CA LEU A 327 -20.63 10.39 1.28
C LEU A 327 -19.79 10.87 0.10
N THR A 328 -19.68 12.18 -0.07
CA THR A 328 -18.78 12.76 -1.07
C THR A 328 -17.38 12.97 -0.49
N PHE A 329 -16.39 13.19 -1.36
CA PHE A 329 -15.03 13.55 -0.93
C PHE A 329 -15.03 14.76 0.00
N ASN A 330 -15.79 15.81 -0.33
CA ASN A 330 -15.82 17.04 0.47
C ASN A 330 -16.46 16.82 1.84
N ASP A 331 -17.49 15.97 1.94
CA ASP A 331 -18.12 15.66 3.23
C ASP A 331 -17.15 14.95 4.17
N VAL A 332 -16.40 13.99 3.65
CA VAL A 332 -15.40 13.24 4.45
C VAL A 332 -14.20 14.12 4.79
N TYR A 333 -13.71 14.93 3.85
CA TYR A 333 -12.56 15.78 4.10
C TYR A 333 -12.88 16.87 5.13
N LYS A 334 -14.11 17.36 5.15
CA LYS A 334 -14.56 18.31 6.16
C LYS A 334 -14.47 17.78 7.60
N ILE A 335 -14.86 16.52 7.80
CA ILE A 335 -14.74 15.84 9.11
C ILE A 335 -13.27 15.78 9.55
N LEU A 336 -12.37 15.55 8.58
CA LEU A 336 -10.93 15.57 8.81
C LEU A 336 -10.40 16.97 9.11
N GLU A 337 -10.86 18.01 8.38
CA GLU A 337 -10.50 19.42 8.62
C GLU A 337 -10.87 19.86 10.03
N GLU A 338 -12.04 19.44 10.52
CA GLU A 338 -12.54 19.70 11.88
C GLU A 338 -11.84 18.84 12.95
N LYS A 339 -10.89 18.00 12.55
CA LYS A 339 -10.13 17.06 13.41
C LYS A 339 -11.02 16.08 14.17
N ASN A 340 -12.19 15.76 13.62
CA ASN A 340 -13.09 14.77 14.20
C ASN A 340 -12.67 13.34 13.79
N PHE A 341 -11.45 12.98 14.16
CA PHE A 341 -10.78 11.72 13.82
C PHE A 341 -11.52 10.49 14.35
N LYS A 342 -12.17 10.60 15.51
CA LYS A 342 -13.01 9.53 16.06
C LYS A 342 -14.15 9.20 15.09
N LYS A 343 -14.82 10.23 14.54
CA LYS A 343 -15.91 10.03 13.58
C LYS A 343 -15.41 9.51 12.24
N PHE A 344 -14.29 10.03 11.76
CA PHE A 344 -13.64 9.50 10.57
C PHE A 344 -13.33 8.00 10.72
N GLY A 345 -12.81 7.57 11.87
CA GLY A 345 -12.59 6.15 12.17
C GLY A 345 -13.86 5.29 12.14
N GLU A 346 -15.01 5.81 12.57
CA GLU A 346 -16.31 5.11 12.43
C GLU A 346 -16.72 4.95 10.96
N ILE A 347 -16.55 6.02 10.17
CA ILE A 347 -16.84 6.00 8.73
C ILE A 347 -15.94 4.99 8.02
N PHE A 348 -14.65 4.99 8.33
CA PHE A 348 -13.68 4.05 7.78
C PHE A 348 -14.02 2.60 8.13
N ARG A 349 -14.45 2.30 9.37
CA ARG A 349 -14.88 0.94 9.74
C ARG A 349 -16.05 0.44 8.91
N LYS A 350 -16.98 1.32 8.55
CA LYS A 350 -18.16 0.98 7.72
C LYS A 350 -17.79 0.88 6.24
N ASN A 351 -16.82 1.66 5.76
CA ASN A 351 -16.34 1.64 4.39
C ASN A 351 -14.79 1.68 4.36
N PRO A 352 -14.11 0.53 4.47
CA PRO A 352 -12.64 0.48 4.58
C PRO A 352 -11.89 1.01 3.36
N ASN A 353 -12.53 1.09 2.20
CA ASN A 353 -11.92 1.61 0.98
C ASN A 353 -12.20 3.10 0.74
N ILE A 354 -12.88 3.79 1.67
CA ILE A 354 -13.35 5.17 1.47
C ILE A 354 -12.22 6.16 1.15
N VAL A 355 -11.04 5.97 1.75
CA VAL A 355 -9.86 6.81 1.54
C VAL A 355 -9.28 6.74 0.13
N ASN A 356 -9.54 5.63 -0.57
CA ASN A 356 -9.02 5.37 -1.91
C ASN A 356 -10.11 5.57 -2.98
N SER A 357 -11.38 5.29 -2.65
CA SER A 357 -12.49 5.35 -3.61
C SER A 357 -13.00 6.77 -3.85
N LEU A 358 -13.00 7.63 -2.84
CA LEU A 358 -13.47 9.01 -2.99
C LEU A 358 -12.37 9.89 -3.56
N ARG A 359 -12.74 10.67 -4.59
CA ARG A 359 -11.85 11.60 -5.29
C ARG A 359 -12.45 12.98 -5.33
N GLY A 360 -11.61 13.99 -5.11
CA GLY A 360 -12.00 15.39 -5.28
C GLY A 360 -12.29 15.73 -6.76
N VAL A 361 -12.79 16.93 -7.02
CA VAL A 361 -13.16 17.40 -8.38
C VAL A 361 -12.00 17.28 -9.37
N LEU A 362 -10.77 17.51 -8.91
CA LEU A 362 -9.54 17.40 -9.71
C LEU A 362 -8.88 16.01 -9.62
N GLY A 363 -9.62 15.00 -9.16
CA GLY A 363 -9.07 13.68 -8.89
C GLY A 363 -8.20 13.65 -7.63
N TRP A 364 -8.28 14.61 -6.73
CA TRP A 364 -7.39 14.60 -5.56
C TRP A 364 -7.73 13.46 -4.59
N THR A 365 -6.70 12.87 -4.00
CA THR A 365 -6.84 12.03 -2.80
C THR A 365 -6.87 12.91 -1.55
N PHE A 366 -7.30 12.35 -0.42
CA PHE A 366 -7.30 13.11 0.85
C PHE A 366 -5.90 13.54 1.28
N LEU A 367 -4.88 12.72 1.01
CA LEU A 367 -3.48 13.07 1.27
C LEU A 367 -3.01 14.24 0.41
N MET A 368 -3.36 14.27 -0.88
CA MET A 368 -3.02 15.40 -1.78
C MET A 368 -3.63 16.70 -1.28
N ARG A 369 -4.91 16.67 -0.88
CA ARG A 369 -5.59 17.84 -0.30
C ARG A 369 -4.94 18.30 1.01
N ALA A 370 -4.57 17.37 1.89
CA ALA A 370 -3.89 17.70 3.15
C ALA A 370 -2.48 18.30 2.96
N VAL A 371 -1.80 17.97 1.86
CA VAL A 371 -0.51 18.59 1.49
C VAL A 371 -0.72 19.98 0.89
N ASP A 372 -1.71 20.14 0.01
CA ASP A 372 -2.06 21.42 -0.63
C ASP A 372 -2.44 22.49 0.41
N GLU A 373 -3.18 22.11 1.44
CA GLU A 373 -3.61 23.00 2.53
C GLU A 373 -2.62 23.08 3.72
N ASP A 374 -1.45 22.45 3.63
CA ASP A 374 -0.45 22.34 4.73
C ASP A 374 -1.03 21.80 6.06
N ARG A 375 -2.00 20.88 5.97
CA ARG A 375 -2.66 20.20 7.10
C ARG A 375 -1.89 18.95 7.52
N PHE A 376 -0.71 19.14 8.12
CA PHE A 376 0.18 18.04 8.50
C PHE A 376 -0.45 17.07 9.52
N ASP A 377 -1.28 17.57 10.41
CA ASP A 377 -2.02 16.77 11.40
C ASP A 377 -3.02 15.81 10.74
N VAL A 378 -3.81 16.32 9.79
CA VAL A 378 -4.74 15.51 9.00
C VAL A 378 -3.98 14.49 8.16
N PHE A 379 -2.86 14.88 7.57
CA PHE A 379 -2.01 13.98 6.80
C PHE A 379 -1.50 12.81 7.65
N VAL A 380 -0.95 13.09 8.84
CA VAL A 380 -0.45 12.04 9.75
C VAL A 380 -1.57 11.11 10.19
N HIS A 381 -2.75 11.63 10.52
CA HIS A 381 -3.89 10.79 10.89
C HIS A 381 -4.36 9.92 9.72
N LEU A 382 -4.44 10.46 8.50
CA LEU A 382 -4.77 9.67 7.31
C LEU A 382 -3.77 8.52 7.13
N MET A 383 -2.47 8.74 7.32
CA MET A 383 -1.44 7.70 7.19
C MET A 383 -1.60 6.51 8.16
N GLU A 384 -2.46 6.60 9.18
CA GLU A 384 -2.81 5.48 10.07
C GLU A 384 -3.69 4.42 9.39
N TYR A 385 -4.28 4.75 8.24
CA TYR A 385 -5.19 3.88 7.48
C TYR A 385 -4.52 3.33 6.20
N PRO A 386 -4.96 2.17 5.66
CA PRO A 386 -4.48 1.65 4.40
C PRO A 386 -4.74 2.59 3.20
N HIS A 387 -3.66 3.07 2.57
CA HIS A 387 -3.71 3.98 1.42
C HIS A 387 -3.17 3.32 0.14
N ASP A 388 -3.83 3.55 -0.98
CA ASP A 388 -3.33 3.26 -2.30
C ASP A 388 -2.54 4.46 -2.84
N PHE A 389 -1.22 4.38 -2.72
CA PHE A 389 -0.30 5.41 -3.19
C PHE A 389 -0.14 5.44 -4.71
N SER A 390 -0.64 4.45 -5.45
CA SER A 390 -0.59 4.44 -6.93
C SER A 390 -1.55 5.44 -7.55
N LEU A 391 -2.52 5.96 -6.78
CA LEU A 391 -3.50 6.94 -7.23
C LEU A 391 -2.82 8.26 -7.62
N VAL A 392 -3.16 8.74 -8.81
CA VAL A 392 -2.73 10.02 -9.38
C VAL A 392 -3.92 10.92 -9.65
N ASP A 393 -3.76 12.23 -9.52
CA ASP A 393 -4.82 13.18 -9.84
C ASP A 393 -5.16 13.23 -11.34
N ASN A 394 -6.11 14.10 -11.73
CA ASN A 394 -6.52 14.22 -13.13
C ASN A 394 -5.41 14.71 -14.07
N GLY A 395 -4.31 15.26 -13.54
CA GLY A 395 -3.12 15.64 -14.32
C GLY A 395 -2.01 14.59 -14.26
N GLY A 396 -2.28 13.38 -13.75
CA GLY A 396 -1.29 12.32 -13.61
C GLY A 396 -0.31 12.51 -12.44
N ARG A 397 -0.54 13.48 -11.54
CA ARG A 397 0.35 13.78 -10.43
C ARG A 397 0.09 12.85 -9.25
N ASN A 398 1.12 12.16 -8.79
CA ASN A 398 1.08 11.39 -7.53
C ASN A 398 1.25 12.32 -6.31
N VAL A 399 1.08 11.77 -5.10
CA VAL A 399 1.20 12.55 -3.85
C VAL A 399 2.58 13.21 -3.66
N LEU A 400 3.67 12.64 -4.18
CA LEU A 400 4.99 13.28 -4.08
C LEU A 400 5.12 14.52 -4.96
N HIS A 401 4.38 14.65 -6.06
CA HIS A 401 4.31 15.92 -6.81
C HIS A 401 3.73 17.03 -5.95
N PHE A 402 2.65 16.73 -5.20
CA PHE A 402 2.04 17.69 -4.27
C PHE A 402 3.01 18.04 -3.14
N VAL A 403 3.75 17.06 -2.60
CA VAL A 403 4.75 17.34 -1.56
C VAL A 403 5.91 18.18 -2.11
N GLY A 404 6.36 17.89 -3.34
CA GLY A 404 7.34 18.70 -4.06
C GLY A 404 6.88 20.14 -4.24
N ARG A 405 5.61 20.35 -4.62
CA ARG A 405 5.06 21.68 -4.90
C ARG A 405 4.67 22.45 -3.63
N TYR A 406 3.93 21.83 -2.71
CA TYR A 406 3.25 22.48 -1.58
C TYR A 406 3.74 22.01 -0.22
N GLY A 407 4.21 20.77 -0.09
CA GLY A 407 4.68 20.20 1.18
C GLY A 407 6.10 20.60 1.61
N THR A 408 6.51 20.00 2.74
CA THR A 408 7.85 20.14 3.34
C THR A 408 8.47 18.76 3.57
N VAL A 409 9.75 18.70 3.97
CA VAL A 409 10.44 17.43 4.27
C VAL A 409 9.71 16.61 5.34
N ARG A 410 9.01 17.27 6.28
CA ARG A 410 8.23 16.60 7.33
C ARG A 410 7.18 15.64 6.77
N TYR A 411 6.57 15.96 5.62
CA TYR A 411 5.63 15.06 4.95
C TYR A 411 6.34 13.83 4.37
N LEU A 412 7.50 14.04 3.75
CA LEU A 412 8.30 12.97 3.14
C LEU A 412 8.77 11.93 4.17
N GLU A 413 9.10 12.37 5.38
CA GLU A 413 9.52 11.52 6.50
C GLU A 413 8.42 10.57 7.00
N LYS A 414 7.15 10.82 6.65
CA LYS A 414 6.04 9.93 7.03
C LYS A 414 5.84 8.75 6.08
N PHE A 415 6.45 8.77 4.91
CA PHE A 415 6.34 7.68 3.95
C PHE A 415 7.36 6.57 4.23
N TYR A 416 6.96 5.32 4.02
CA TYR A 416 7.88 4.18 4.01
C TYR A 416 8.82 4.27 2.79
N GLN A 417 10.08 3.82 2.96
CA GLN A 417 11.08 3.86 1.88
C GLN A 417 10.62 3.18 0.59
N GLN A 418 9.89 2.07 0.69
CA GLN A 418 9.37 1.37 -0.49
C GLN A 418 8.33 2.21 -1.24
N THR A 419 7.46 2.93 -0.52
CA THR A 419 6.50 3.85 -1.11
C THR A 419 7.21 5.00 -1.82
N ILE A 420 8.27 5.55 -1.22
CA ILE A 420 9.07 6.60 -1.86
C ILE A 420 9.69 6.09 -3.16
N LYS A 421 10.36 4.94 -3.14
CA LYS A 421 10.97 4.33 -4.35
C LYS A 421 9.97 4.13 -5.48
N MET A 422 8.73 3.75 -5.15
CA MET A 422 7.67 3.56 -6.14
C MET A 422 7.22 4.87 -6.81
N LEU A 423 7.27 6.00 -6.09
CA LEU A 423 6.66 7.25 -6.51
C LEU A 423 7.64 8.31 -7.01
N ILE A 424 8.91 8.20 -6.62
CA ILE A 424 9.91 9.28 -6.74
C ILE A 424 10.21 9.68 -8.20
N HIS A 425 10.00 8.77 -9.16
CA HIS A 425 10.14 9.02 -10.59
C HIS A 425 8.79 9.06 -11.33
N GLY A 426 7.67 9.11 -10.61
CA GLY A 426 6.35 9.25 -11.23
C GLY A 426 6.31 10.45 -12.15
N ARG A 427 5.65 10.32 -13.28
CA ARG A 427 5.55 11.36 -14.31
C ARG A 427 4.11 11.79 -14.48
N ASP A 428 3.88 13.08 -14.40
CA ASP A 428 2.57 13.67 -14.69
C ASP A 428 2.33 13.76 -16.21
N GLU A 429 1.20 14.35 -16.60
CA GLU A 429 0.86 14.51 -18.00
C GLU A 429 1.92 15.26 -18.81
N GLU A 430 2.72 16.15 -18.22
CA GLU A 430 3.80 16.91 -18.87
C GLU A 430 5.18 16.26 -18.71
N ASN A 431 5.22 14.99 -18.28
CA ASN A 431 6.44 14.27 -17.89
C ASN A 431 7.24 14.97 -16.77
N LEU A 432 6.60 15.84 -15.98
CA LEU A 432 7.22 16.39 -14.78
C LEU A 432 7.28 15.30 -13.72
N THR A 433 8.34 15.33 -12.92
CA THR A 433 8.54 14.45 -11.76
C THR A 433 8.33 15.24 -10.47
N PRO A 434 8.21 14.59 -9.30
CA PRO A 434 8.18 15.30 -8.02
C PRO A 434 9.34 16.28 -7.83
N LEU A 435 10.51 15.93 -8.38
CA LEU A 435 11.70 16.76 -8.34
C LEU A 435 11.56 18.02 -9.20
N HIS A 436 10.88 17.95 -10.36
CA HIS A 436 10.57 19.14 -11.16
C HIS A 436 9.68 20.13 -10.40
N GLU A 437 8.66 19.64 -9.70
CA GLU A 437 7.75 20.48 -8.91
C GLU A 437 8.47 21.16 -7.74
N ALA A 438 9.35 20.42 -7.06
CA ALA A 438 10.20 20.97 -6.00
C ALA A 438 11.15 22.06 -6.52
N SER A 439 11.78 21.83 -7.68
CA SER A 439 12.64 22.81 -8.34
C SER A 439 11.88 24.05 -8.82
N TYR A 440 10.68 23.87 -9.38
CA TYR A 440 9.81 24.98 -9.81
C TYR A 440 9.48 25.93 -8.65
N ARG A 441 9.31 25.38 -7.44
CA ARG A 441 9.02 26.14 -6.21
C ARG A 441 10.26 26.49 -5.39
N ASN A 442 11.47 26.20 -5.87
CA ASN A 442 12.73 26.42 -5.16
C ASN A 442 12.75 25.83 -3.74
N LYS A 443 12.19 24.63 -3.55
CA LYS A 443 12.14 23.96 -2.24
C LYS A 443 13.42 23.20 -1.95
N HIS A 444 14.48 23.94 -1.60
CA HIS A 444 15.84 23.42 -1.44
C HIS A 444 15.92 22.17 -0.54
N ASP A 445 15.24 22.17 0.61
CA ASP A 445 15.26 21.04 1.54
C ASP A 445 14.60 19.78 0.95
N VAL A 446 13.47 19.96 0.26
CA VAL A 446 12.75 18.87 -0.41
C VAL A 446 13.59 18.33 -1.58
N ILE A 447 14.23 19.20 -2.35
CA ILE A 447 15.13 18.83 -3.45
C ILE A 447 16.29 17.97 -2.92
N ARG A 448 17.01 18.44 -1.89
CA ARG A 448 18.10 17.68 -1.26
C ARG A 448 17.63 16.33 -0.75
N TRP A 449 16.47 16.29 -0.11
CA TRP A 449 15.93 15.05 0.43
C TRP A 449 15.57 14.06 -0.68
N LEU A 450 14.89 14.50 -1.74
CA LEU A 450 14.52 13.65 -2.88
C LEU A 450 15.77 13.11 -3.58
N LEU A 451 16.77 13.95 -3.83
CA LEU A 451 18.06 13.53 -4.40
C LEU A 451 18.76 12.48 -3.52
N ALA A 452 18.81 12.70 -2.20
CA ALA A 452 19.37 11.74 -1.25
C ALA A 452 18.61 10.39 -1.19
N LYS A 453 17.34 10.36 -1.64
CA LYS A 453 16.56 9.12 -1.79
C LYS A 453 16.66 8.47 -3.18
N GLY A 454 17.53 9.00 -4.04
CA GLY A 454 17.79 8.45 -5.37
C GLY A 454 16.87 8.99 -6.46
N ALA A 455 16.29 10.19 -6.30
CA ALA A 455 15.57 10.83 -7.38
C ALA A 455 16.49 11.12 -8.57
N ASP A 456 16.09 10.67 -9.76
CA ASP A 456 16.84 10.85 -10.99
C ASP A 456 16.61 12.26 -11.51
N HIS A 457 17.68 13.05 -11.45
CA HIS A 457 17.69 14.45 -11.86
C HIS A 457 18.01 14.66 -13.35
N GLU A 458 18.23 13.59 -14.11
CA GLU A 458 18.44 13.64 -15.56
C GLU A 458 17.14 13.40 -16.35
N LEU A 459 16.04 13.04 -15.68
CA LEU A 459 14.73 12.87 -16.33
C LEU A 459 14.24 14.21 -16.90
N LYS A 460 13.90 14.21 -18.19
CA LYS A 460 13.39 15.38 -18.90
C LYS A 460 11.88 15.38 -19.01
N ASN A 461 11.27 16.55 -18.85
CA ASN A 461 9.86 16.78 -19.14
C ASN A 461 9.58 16.84 -20.67
N LYS A 462 8.32 17.05 -21.06
CA LYS A 462 7.93 17.17 -22.49
C LYS A 462 8.65 18.30 -23.24
N HIS A 463 9.14 19.32 -22.55
CA HIS A 463 9.92 20.41 -23.15
C HIS A 463 11.42 20.10 -23.23
N GLY A 464 11.85 18.88 -22.91
CA GLY A 464 13.25 18.48 -22.94
C GLY A 464 14.09 19.04 -21.79
N ARG A 465 13.46 19.64 -20.77
CA ARG A 465 14.14 20.27 -19.63
C ARG A 465 14.25 19.30 -18.46
N ARG A 466 15.42 19.24 -17.83
CA ARG A 466 15.64 18.61 -16.52
C ARG A 466 15.02 19.44 -15.37
N PRO A 467 14.91 18.89 -14.16
CA PRO A 467 14.36 19.62 -13.01
C PRO A 467 15.05 20.96 -12.72
N ASP A 468 16.37 21.06 -12.92
CA ASP A 468 17.16 22.27 -12.65
C ASP A 468 17.18 23.30 -13.80
N GLU A 469 16.65 22.92 -14.96
CA GLU A 469 16.63 23.74 -16.17
C GLU A 469 15.35 24.59 -16.31
N HIS A 470 14.49 24.58 -15.30
CA HIS A 470 13.32 25.45 -15.30
C HIS A 470 13.74 26.94 -15.17
N PRO A 471 13.18 27.86 -15.98
CA PRO A 471 13.59 29.28 -15.96
C PRO A 471 13.43 29.98 -14.61
N LEU A 472 12.51 29.49 -13.77
CA LEU A 472 12.23 30.04 -12.43
C LEU A 472 13.12 29.45 -11.32
N CYS A 473 14.01 28.51 -11.62
CA CYS A 473 14.92 27.97 -10.62
C CYS A 473 15.97 29.00 -10.24
N ASP A 474 16.09 29.25 -8.94
CA ASP A 474 17.08 30.15 -8.36
C ASP A 474 18.50 29.56 -8.43
N GLY A 475 19.50 30.40 -8.13
CA GLY A 475 20.91 29.99 -8.16
C GLY A 475 21.20 28.85 -7.19
N VAL A 476 20.54 28.84 -6.02
CA VAL A 476 20.73 27.82 -4.97
C VAL A 476 20.23 26.46 -5.44
N THR A 477 19.06 26.41 -6.05
CA THR A 477 18.50 25.19 -6.65
C THR A 477 19.47 24.62 -7.67
N LYS A 478 19.92 25.44 -8.63
CA LYS A 478 20.88 24.98 -9.64
C LYS A 478 22.18 24.46 -9.02
N GLU A 479 22.66 25.11 -7.97
CA GLU A 479 23.86 24.69 -7.25
C GLU A 479 23.70 23.34 -6.55
N ILE A 480 22.54 23.08 -5.95
CA ILE A 480 22.23 21.76 -5.35
C ILE A 480 22.38 20.67 -6.41
N PHE A 481 21.81 20.86 -7.60
CA PHE A 481 21.93 19.87 -8.68
C PHE A 481 23.37 19.73 -9.20
N ARG A 482 24.12 20.82 -9.33
CA ARG A 482 25.55 20.75 -9.71
C ARG A 482 26.36 19.94 -8.71
N SER A 483 26.15 20.17 -7.41
CA SER A 483 26.85 19.46 -6.34
C SER A 483 26.60 17.95 -6.39
N PHE A 484 25.37 17.54 -6.73
CA PHE A 484 24.99 16.14 -6.87
C PHE A 484 25.51 15.48 -8.16
N ARG A 485 25.80 16.26 -9.21
CA ARG A 485 26.42 15.72 -10.45
C ARG A 485 27.92 15.49 -10.29
N SER A 486 28.56 16.23 -9.39
CA SER A 486 30.01 16.13 -9.13
C SER A 486 30.37 15.08 -8.06
N SER A 487 29.38 14.52 -7.38
CA SER A 487 29.50 13.48 -6.35
C SER A 487 29.08 12.13 -6.90
#